data_AF-A0A924GZ06-F1
#
_entry.id   AF-A0A924GZ06-F1
#
_cell.length_a   1.000
_cell.length_b   1.000
_cell.length_c   1.000
_cell.angle_alpha   90.00
_cell.angle_beta   90.00
_cell.angle_gamma   90.00
#
_symmetry.space_group_name_H-M   'P 1'
#
loop_
_entity.id
_entity.type
_entity.pdbx_description
1 polymer ?
#
loop_
_entity_poly.entity_id
_entity_poly.type
_entity_poly.pdbx_seq_one_letter_code
_entity_poly.pdbx_strand_id
1 'polypeptide(L)'
;MNSLLPDPTASLLDRIKISMVGLRMPRAIEVVDICVARLDRGEITALEAVEQLLLEELTFREDRRIRTALRMGRLNTVKTLTGYDFSFQPSLDKARILALAELNFVDRCEVVHLLGPPGTGKSHLASALGLEAVNAGKSVSFITLADLIGALAKAEREGSLRERIRFYCRPSLLIVDEIGY
;
A
#
# COMPACT_ATOMS: atom_id res chain seq x y z
N MET A 1 -3.71 -0.83 33.46
CA MET A 1 -3.47 -2.05 32.65
C MET A 1 -4.83 -2.61 32.28
N ASN A 2 -5.37 -2.24 31.11
CA ASN A 2 -6.63 -2.82 30.62
C ASN A 2 -6.34 -4.27 30.22
N SER A 3 -7.00 -5.23 30.88
CA SER A 3 -6.93 -6.63 30.46
C SER A 3 -7.54 -6.75 29.07
N LEU A 4 -6.70 -6.99 28.07
CA LEU A 4 -7.10 -7.31 26.68
C LEU A 4 -7.80 -8.68 26.57
N LEU A 5 -7.95 -9.40 27.68
CA LEU A 5 -8.61 -10.68 27.72
C LEU A 5 -10.12 -10.49 27.83
N PRO A 6 -10.92 -11.13 26.97
CA PRO A 6 -12.37 -11.00 26.99
C PRO A 6 -12.96 -11.60 28.27
N ASP A 7 -14.04 -11.01 28.76
CA ASP A 7 -14.78 -11.50 29.94
C ASP A 7 -15.23 -12.96 29.70
N PRO A 8 -14.84 -13.92 30.54
CA PRO A 8 -15.21 -15.32 30.38
C PRO A 8 -16.72 -15.58 30.47
N THR A 9 -17.50 -14.65 31.02
CA THR A 9 -18.97 -14.75 31.14
C THR A 9 -19.73 -14.29 29.90
N ALA A 10 -19.09 -13.54 28.99
CA ALA A 10 -19.68 -13.11 27.72
C ALA A 10 -19.86 -14.28 26.75
N SER A 11 -20.75 -14.14 25.75
CA SER A 11 -20.93 -15.19 24.73
C SER A 11 -19.63 -15.44 23.97
N LEU A 12 -19.41 -16.67 23.48
CA LEU A 12 -18.19 -17.01 22.74
C LEU A 12 -17.98 -16.08 21.53
N LEU A 13 -19.06 -15.71 20.85
CA LEU A 13 -19.02 -14.79 19.72
C LEU A 13 -18.57 -13.38 20.13
N ASP A 14 -19.07 -12.87 21.26
CA ASP A 14 -18.64 -11.57 21.78
C ASP A 14 -17.15 -11.57 22.18
N ARG A 15 -16.69 -12.66 22.80
CA ARG A 15 -15.26 -12.83 23.14
C ARG A 15 -14.38 -12.87 21.90
N ILE A 16 -14.84 -13.53 20.83
CA ILE A 16 -14.15 -13.56 19.53
C ILE A 16 -14.09 -12.15 18.92
N LYS A 17 -15.21 -11.40 18.90
CA LYS A 17 -15.25 -10.02 18.41
C LYS A 17 -14.30 -9.10 19.18
N ILE A 18 -14.26 -9.20 20.51
CA ILE A 18 -13.30 -8.45 21.35
C ILE A 18 -11.85 -8.79 20.98
N SER A 19 -11.55 -10.07 20.78
CA SER A 19 -10.22 -10.52 20.36
C SER A 19 -9.84 -9.95 18.98
N MET A 20 -10.77 -9.93 18.02
CA MET A 20 -10.58 -9.32 16.71
C MET A 20 -10.32 -7.81 16.79
N VAL A 21 -10.94 -7.08 17.72
CA VAL A 21 -10.61 -5.66 17.98
C VAL A 21 -9.16 -5.53 18.43
N GLY A 22 -8.71 -6.37 19.38
CA GLY A 22 -7.33 -6.38 19.86
C GLY A 22 -6.31 -6.72 18.77
N LEU A 23 -6.66 -7.64 17.87
CA LEU A 23 -5.86 -8.04 16.70
C LEU A 23 -5.99 -7.08 15.49
N ARG A 24 -6.78 -6.02 15.64
CA ARG A 24 -7.06 -5.02 14.59
C ARG A 24 -7.60 -5.66 13.32
N MET A 25 -8.59 -6.54 13.44
CA MET A 25 -9.25 -7.23 12.31
C MET A 25 -10.64 -6.64 12.01
N PRO A 26 -10.75 -5.38 11.54
CA PRO A 26 -12.03 -4.71 11.34
C PRO A 26 -12.93 -5.43 10.35
N ARG A 27 -12.39 -6.02 9.29
CA ARG A 27 -13.20 -6.70 8.28
C ARG A 27 -13.74 -8.00 8.82
N ALA A 28 -12.93 -8.78 9.55
CA ALA A 28 -13.41 -10.00 10.19
C ALA A 28 -14.57 -9.72 11.16
N ILE A 29 -14.54 -8.60 11.90
CA ILE A 29 -15.65 -8.18 12.78
C ILE A 29 -16.95 -7.93 11.99
N GLU A 30 -16.85 -7.32 10.80
CA GLU A 30 -18.03 -7.04 9.96
C GLU A 30 -18.68 -8.33 9.42
N VAL A 31 -17.88 -9.37 9.14
CA VAL A 31 -18.36 -10.59 8.47
C VAL A 31 -18.57 -11.79 9.40
N VAL A 32 -18.17 -11.70 10.68
CA VAL A 32 -18.23 -12.84 11.61
C VAL A 32 -19.65 -13.36 11.85
N ASP A 33 -20.64 -12.48 11.98
CA ASP A 33 -22.03 -12.88 12.18
C ASP A 33 -22.57 -13.66 10.97
N ILE A 34 -22.14 -13.27 9.76
CA ILE A 34 -22.50 -13.95 8.51
C ILE A 34 -21.84 -15.33 8.46
N CYS A 35 -20.54 -15.43 8.80
CA CYS A 35 -19.84 -16.72 8.83
C CYS A 35 -20.46 -17.69 9.84
N VAL A 36 -20.78 -17.22 11.05
CA VAL A 36 -21.43 -18.06 12.08
C VAL A 36 -22.81 -18.53 11.60
N ALA A 37 -23.61 -17.65 11.01
CA ALA A 37 -24.92 -18.04 10.49
C ALA A 37 -24.83 -19.11 9.38
N ARG A 38 -23.78 -19.09 8.54
CA ARG A 38 -23.54 -20.11 7.51
C ARG A 38 -23.07 -21.44 8.11
N LEU A 39 -22.22 -21.37 9.14
CA LEU A 39 -21.77 -22.54 9.91
C LEU A 39 -22.97 -23.23 10.60
N ASP A 40 -23.85 -22.46 11.23
CA ASP A 40 -25.04 -22.99 11.92
C ASP A 40 -26.04 -23.64 10.95
N ARG A 41 -26.08 -23.18 9.70
CA ARG A 41 -26.88 -23.79 8.62
C ARG A 41 -26.20 -25.00 7.97
N GLY A 42 -24.97 -25.33 8.35
CA GLY A 42 -24.19 -26.42 7.78
C GLY A 42 -23.72 -26.16 6.34
N GLU A 43 -23.70 -24.90 5.89
CA GLU A 43 -23.22 -24.52 4.55
C GLU A 43 -21.69 -24.54 4.45
N ILE A 44 -21.02 -24.34 5.58
CA ILE A 44 -19.57 -24.33 5.73
C ILE A 44 -19.19 -25.06 7.03
N THR A 45 -17.98 -25.60 7.05
CA THR A 45 -17.36 -26.19 8.24
C THR A 45 -16.71 -25.12 9.12
N ALA A 46 -16.36 -25.49 10.35
CA ALA A 46 -15.68 -24.57 11.27
C ALA A 46 -14.33 -24.09 10.72
N LEU A 47 -13.60 -24.97 10.01
CA LEU A 47 -12.30 -24.61 9.44
C LEU A 47 -12.45 -23.65 8.25
N GLU A 48 -13.45 -23.86 7.38
CA GLU A 48 -13.78 -22.95 6.28
C GLU A 48 -14.25 -21.58 6.80
N ALA A 49 -14.99 -21.53 7.91
CA ALA A 49 -15.36 -20.27 8.55
C ALA A 49 -14.12 -19.50 9.04
N VAL A 50 -13.15 -20.18 9.67
CA VAL A 50 -11.89 -19.56 10.10
C VAL A 50 -11.09 -19.06 8.89
N GLU A 51 -10.94 -19.88 7.85
CA GLU A 51 -10.26 -19.49 6.62
C GLU A 51 -10.90 -18.26 5.99
N GLN A 52 -12.22 -18.25 5.84
CA GLN A 52 -12.94 -17.13 5.24
C GLN A 52 -12.75 -15.83 6.02
N LEU A 53 -12.82 -15.87 7.35
CA LEU A 53 -12.58 -14.70 8.21
C LEU A 53 -11.17 -14.13 8.04
N LEU A 54 -10.17 -15.02 7.96
CA LEU A 54 -8.78 -14.62 7.76
C LEU A 54 -8.55 -14.06 6.34
N LEU A 55 -9.13 -14.69 5.33
CA LEU A 55 -9.01 -14.30 3.93
C LEU A 55 -9.65 -12.93 3.68
N GLU A 56 -10.85 -12.69 4.21
CA GLU A 56 -11.56 -11.40 4.11
C GLU A 56 -10.72 -10.28 4.75
N GLU A 57 -10.15 -10.53 5.93
CA GLU A 57 -9.30 -9.54 6.60
C GLU A 57 -7.99 -9.29 5.85
N LEU A 58 -7.35 -10.33 5.34
CA LEU A 58 -6.12 -10.22 4.57
C LEU A 58 -6.35 -9.41 3.29
N THR A 59 -7.41 -9.75 2.54
CA THR A 59 -7.81 -9.04 1.32
C THR A 59 -8.13 -7.58 1.62
N PHE A 60 -8.86 -7.29 2.70
CA PHE A 60 -9.18 -5.92 3.11
C PHE A 60 -7.93 -5.10 3.46
N ARG A 61 -6.95 -5.70 4.14
CA ARG A 61 -5.67 -5.05 4.46
C ARG A 61 -4.84 -4.76 3.21
N GLU A 62 -4.78 -5.70 2.28
CA GLU A 62 -4.11 -5.53 0.99
C GLU A 62 -4.75 -4.41 0.17
N ASP A 63 -6.08 -4.43 0.05
CA ASP A 63 -6.87 -3.39 -0.60
C ASP A 63 -6.63 -2.01 0.00
N ARG A 64 -6.57 -1.92 1.33
CA ARG A 64 -6.31 -0.67 2.03
C ARG A 64 -4.89 -0.20 1.77
N ARG A 65 -3.91 -1.10 1.77
CA ARG A 65 -2.51 -0.78 1.47
C ARG A 65 -2.36 -0.25 0.05
N ILE A 66 -3.01 -0.90 -0.93
CA ILE A 66 -3.09 -0.47 -2.33
C ILE A 66 -3.78 0.90 -2.42
N ARG A 67 -4.97 1.07 -1.85
CA ARG A 67 -5.71 2.35 -1.86
C ARG A 67 -4.94 3.49 -1.19
N THR A 68 -4.24 3.22 -0.09
CA THR A 68 -3.40 4.22 0.58
C THR A 68 -2.25 4.64 -0.32
N ALA A 69 -1.57 3.70 -0.97
CA ALA A 69 -0.51 4.03 -1.92
C ALA A 69 -1.01 4.84 -3.12
N LEU A 70 -2.16 4.45 -3.68
CA LEU A 70 -2.81 5.16 -4.79
C LEU A 70 -3.21 6.59 -4.41
N ARG A 71 -3.78 6.76 -3.22
CA ARG A 71 -4.19 8.07 -2.70
C ARG A 71 -3.00 8.98 -2.40
N MET A 72 -1.86 8.40 -1.99
CA MET A 72 -0.63 9.16 -1.73
C MET A 72 0.01 9.69 -3.02
N GLY A 73 -0.18 9.02 -4.17
CA GLY A 73 0.31 9.48 -5.47
C GLY A 73 -0.47 10.64 -6.10
N ARG A 74 -1.56 11.14 -5.48
CA ARG A 74 -2.51 12.10 -6.09
C ARG A 74 -3.06 11.65 -7.46
N LEU A 75 -3.06 10.35 -7.72
CA LEU A 75 -3.56 9.81 -8.97
C LEU A 75 -5.05 9.57 -8.80
N ASN A 76 -5.86 10.30 -9.56
CA ASN A 76 -7.31 10.09 -9.62
C ASN A 76 -7.68 8.74 -10.26
N THR A 77 -6.71 7.95 -10.73
CA THR A 77 -6.93 6.66 -11.39
C THR A 77 -5.75 5.73 -11.14
N VAL A 78 -6.03 4.45 -10.89
CA VAL A 78 -5.00 3.40 -10.79
C VAL A 78 -4.19 3.36 -12.09
N LYS A 79 -2.88 3.58 -11.99
CA LYS A 79 -1.95 3.47 -13.11
C LYS A 79 -1.22 2.13 -12.98
N THR A 80 -1.51 1.20 -13.87
CA THR A 80 -0.83 -0.10 -13.94
C THR A 80 0.13 -0.15 -15.12
N LEU A 81 1.12 -1.04 -15.09
CA LEU A 81 1.99 -1.29 -16.25
C LEU A 81 1.19 -1.87 -17.43
N THR A 82 0.18 -2.68 -17.15
CA THR A 82 -0.74 -3.22 -18.16
C THR A 82 -1.57 -2.15 -18.86
N GLY A 83 -1.89 -1.06 -18.18
CA GLY A 83 -2.60 0.08 -18.73
C GLY A 83 -1.70 1.12 -19.42
N TYR A 84 -0.38 0.91 -19.46
CA TYR A 84 0.54 1.79 -20.19
C TYR A 84 0.62 1.35 -21.65
N ASP A 85 0.30 2.26 -22.56
CA ASP A 85 0.45 2.03 -23.99
C ASP A 85 1.91 2.24 -24.42
N PHE A 86 2.68 1.15 -24.52
CA PHE A 86 4.05 1.19 -25.00
C PHE A 86 4.18 1.60 -26.47
N SER A 87 3.10 1.53 -27.26
CA SER A 87 3.13 2.00 -28.66
C SER A 87 3.18 3.53 -28.75
N PHE A 88 2.72 4.24 -27.71
CA PHE A 88 2.81 5.70 -27.61
C PHE A 88 4.25 6.20 -27.41
N GLN A 89 5.15 5.37 -26.86
CA GLN A 89 6.57 5.68 -26.75
C GLN A 89 7.44 4.51 -27.27
N PRO A 90 7.61 4.40 -28.60
CA PRO A 90 8.33 3.27 -29.22
C PRO A 90 9.80 3.16 -28.81
N SER A 91 10.41 4.28 -28.39
CA SER A 91 11.80 4.30 -27.91
C SER A 91 11.97 3.75 -26.49
N LEU A 92 10.87 3.56 -25.75
CA LEU A 92 10.91 2.98 -24.42
C LEU A 92 11.04 1.46 -24.51
N ASP A 93 12.14 0.95 -23.98
CA ASP A 93 12.35 -0.48 -23.87
C ASP A 93 11.39 -1.10 -22.84
N LYS A 94 10.35 -1.76 -23.34
CA LYS A 94 9.36 -2.46 -22.52
C LYS A 94 10.00 -3.53 -21.62
N ALA A 95 11.02 -4.24 -22.10
CA ALA A 95 11.67 -5.29 -21.32
C ALA A 95 12.37 -4.70 -20.10
N ARG A 96 13.02 -3.54 -20.24
CA ARG A 96 13.61 -2.81 -19.11
C ARG A 96 12.58 -2.37 -18.09
N ILE A 97 11.42 -1.87 -18.53
CA ILE A 97 10.35 -1.48 -17.60
C ILE A 97 9.80 -2.69 -16.85
N LEU A 98 9.61 -3.82 -17.52
CA LEU A 98 9.18 -5.06 -16.86
C LEU A 98 10.23 -5.58 -15.87
N ALA A 99 11.53 -5.46 -16.19
CA ALA A 99 12.59 -5.81 -15.23
C ALA A 99 12.59 -4.90 -13.99
N LEU A 100 12.25 -3.61 -14.15
CA LEU A 100 12.05 -2.72 -12.99
C LEU A 100 10.83 -3.12 -12.16
N ALA A 101 9.79 -3.68 -12.78
CA ALA A 101 8.59 -4.17 -12.11
C ALA A 101 8.85 -5.37 -11.20
N GLU A 102 9.98 -6.08 -11.38
CA GLU A 102 10.46 -7.11 -10.46
C GLU A 102 11.04 -6.51 -9.16
N LEU A 103 11.23 -5.19 -9.10
CA LEU A 103 11.62 -4.42 -7.91
C LEU A 103 13.02 -4.74 -7.35
N ASN A 104 13.85 -5.48 -8.09
CA ASN A 104 15.21 -5.79 -7.67
C ASN A 104 16.05 -4.52 -7.37
N PHE A 105 15.75 -3.40 -8.03
CA PHE A 105 16.41 -2.11 -7.77
C PHE A 105 16.08 -1.55 -6.36
N VAL A 106 14.89 -1.83 -5.84
CA VAL A 106 14.47 -1.43 -4.49
C VAL A 106 15.30 -2.18 -3.45
N ASP A 107 15.50 -3.49 -3.66
CA ASP A 107 16.29 -4.33 -2.75
C ASP A 107 17.79 -3.99 -2.78
N ARG A 108 18.28 -3.46 -3.92
CA ARG A 108 19.64 -2.93 -4.05
C ARG A 108 19.78 -1.47 -3.60
N CYS A 109 18.71 -0.82 -3.14
CA CYS A 109 18.69 0.60 -2.80
C CYS A 109 19.17 1.52 -3.95
N GLU A 110 18.83 1.17 -5.18
CA GLU A 110 19.21 1.92 -6.39
C GLU A 110 18.18 3.00 -6.74
N VAL A 111 18.66 4.08 -7.35
CA VAL A 111 17.81 5.17 -7.84
C VAL A 111 17.47 4.95 -9.30
N VAL A 112 16.18 5.05 -9.63
CA VAL A 112 15.68 4.99 -11.01
C VAL A 112 15.26 6.39 -11.45
N HIS A 113 15.88 6.90 -12.51
CA HIS A 113 15.49 8.15 -13.15
C HIS A 113 14.72 7.86 -14.43
N LEU A 114 13.46 8.31 -14.48
CA LEU A 114 12.66 8.33 -15.71
C LEU A 114 12.91 9.65 -16.42
N LEU A 115 13.62 9.61 -17.54
CA LEU A 115 13.99 10.80 -18.32
C LEU A 115 13.27 10.80 -19.66
N GLY A 116 12.82 11.98 -20.10
CA GLY A 116 12.22 12.16 -21.41
C GLY A 116 11.33 13.41 -21.49
N PRO A 117 10.86 13.79 -22.69
CA PRO A 117 9.98 14.94 -22.91
C PRO A 117 8.71 14.92 -22.04
N PRO A 118 8.07 16.07 -21.76
CA PRO A 118 6.76 16.08 -21.12
C PRO A 118 5.74 15.25 -21.91
N GLY A 119 4.80 14.63 -21.21
CA GLY A 119 3.74 13.83 -21.84
C GLY A 119 4.11 12.37 -22.18
N THR A 120 5.35 11.91 -22.00
CA THR A 120 5.76 10.51 -22.28
C THR A 120 5.29 9.47 -21.26
N GLY A 121 4.48 9.89 -20.28
CA GLY A 121 3.93 9.00 -19.25
C GLY A 121 4.91 8.58 -18.16
N LYS A 122 5.96 9.37 -17.89
CA LYS A 122 6.89 9.16 -16.76
C LYS A 122 6.17 9.01 -15.42
N SER A 123 5.24 9.93 -15.12
CA SER A 123 4.43 9.87 -13.89
C SER A 123 3.57 8.61 -13.84
N HIS A 124 3.04 8.14 -14.98
CA HIS A 124 2.33 6.86 -15.05
C HIS A 124 3.26 5.71 -14.69
N LEU A 125 4.43 5.62 -15.32
CA LEU A 125 5.39 4.55 -15.07
C LEU A 125 5.89 4.54 -13.61
N ALA A 126 6.24 5.70 -13.05
CA ALA A 126 6.61 5.82 -11.64
C ALA A 126 5.50 5.31 -10.72
N SER A 127 4.26 5.71 -11.02
CA SER A 127 3.08 5.29 -10.27
C SER A 127 2.81 3.79 -10.38
N ALA A 128 2.97 3.23 -11.56
CA ALA A 128 2.78 1.81 -11.81
C ALA A 128 3.85 0.98 -11.09
N LEU A 129 5.12 1.39 -11.12
CA LEU A 129 6.18 0.76 -10.33
C LEU A 129 5.93 0.87 -8.82
N GLY A 130 5.42 2.02 -8.36
CA GLY A 130 4.97 2.20 -6.98
C GLY A 130 3.84 1.24 -6.60
N LEU A 131 2.90 1.00 -7.51
CA LEU A 131 1.84 0.01 -7.32
C LEU A 131 2.41 -1.41 -7.25
N GLU A 132 3.37 -1.78 -8.10
CA GLU A 132 4.02 -3.11 -8.02
C GLU A 132 4.76 -3.29 -6.68
N ALA A 133 5.46 -2.25 -6.20
CA ALA A 133 6.09 -2.27 -4.88
C ALA A 133 5.05 -2.46 -3.75
N VAL A 134 3.91 -1.81 -3.90
CA VAL A 134 2.77 -1.99 -3.01
C VAL A 134 2.09 -3.33 -3.20
N ASN A 135 2.15 -4.01 -4.33
CA ASN A 135 1.65 -5.37 -4.41
C ASN A 135 2.62 -6.32 -3.68
N ALA A 136 3.93 -6.10 -3.82
CA ALA A 136 5.00 -6.91 -3.24
C ALA A 136 5.28 -6.68 -1.74
N GLY A 137 4.33 -6.17 -0.95
CA GLY A 137 4.54 -5.98 0.50
C GLY A 137 5.38 -4.76 0.91
N LYS A 138 5.98 -4.01 -0.03
CA LYS A 138 6.91 -2.92 0.27
C LYS A 138 6.19 -1.62 0.63
N SER A 139 6.82 -0.80 1.48
CA SER A 139 6.30 0.52 1.85
C SER A 139 6.70 1.56 0.81
N VAL A 140 5.74 2.38 0.38
CA VAL A 140 5.93 3.37 -0.69
C VAL A 140 5.42 4.73 -0.24
N SER A 141 6.16 5.78 -0.57
CA SER A 141 5.73 7.16 -0.38
C SER A 141 5.86 7.95 -1.68
N PHE A 142 4.94 8.87 -1.89
CA PHE A 142 4.96 9.80 -3.01
C PHE A 142 5.11 11.23 -2.50
N ILE A 143 5.87 12.05 -3.22
CA ILE A 143 6.00 13.49 -2.95
C ILE A 143 6.31 14.22 -4.25
N THR A 144 5.86 15.47 -4.39
CA THR A 144 6.31 16.31 -5.50
C THR A 144 7.73 16.80 -5.24
N LEU A 145 8.53 17.03 -6.29
CA LEU A 145 9.86 17.60 -6.13
C LEU A 145 9.81 18.95 -5.40
N ALA A 146 8.83 19.79 -5.74
CA ALA A 146 8.62 21.10 -5.10
C ALA A 146 8.33 20.97 -3.59
N ASP A 147 7.42 20.07 -3.20
CA ASP A 147 7.09 19.83 -1.79
C ASP A 147 8.28 19.24 -1.03
N LEU A 148 9.06 18.36 -1.67
CA LEU A 148 10.26 17.78 -1.07
C LEU A 148 11.30 18.85 -0.78
N ILE A 149 11.63 19.68 -1.77
CA ILE A 149 12.58 20.80 -1.62
C ILE A 149 12.08 21.77 -0.54
N GLY A 150 10.82 22.17 -0.61
CA GLY A 150 10.23 23.10 0.36
C GLY A 150 10.27 22.55 1.79
N ALA A 151 9.98 21.25 1.97
CA ALA A 151 10.04 20.60 3.26
C ALA A 151 11.47 20.47 3.81
N LEU A 152 12.46 20.17 2.95
CA LEU A 152 13.86 20.09 3.35
C LEU A 152 14.43 21.47 3.69
N ALA A 153 14.16 22.49 2.87
CA ALA A 153 14.59 23.87 3.12
C ALA A 153 13.95 24.46 4.40
N LYS A 154 12.69 24.10 4.69
CA LYS A 154 12.05 24.46 5.97
C LYS A 154 12.75 23.75 7.15
N ALA A 155 12.95 22.45 7.06
CA ALA A 155 13.59 21.67 8.12
C ALA A 155 15.03 22.13 8.40
N GLU A 156 15.76 22.56 7.38
CA GLU A 156 17.09 23.16 7.53
C GLU A 156 17.05 24.45 8.37
N ARG A 157 16.13 25.37 8.04
CA ARG A 157 15.94 26.61 8.82
C ARG A 157 15.51 26.36 10.27
N GLU A 158 14.78 25.28 10.51
CA GLU A 158 14.29 24.88 11.84
C GLU A 158 15.28 23.96 12.59
N GLY A 159 16.45 23.65 12.02
CA GLY A 159 17.46 22.79 12.64
C GLY A 159 17.06 21.31 12.74
N SER A 160 16.03 20.87 11.99
CA SER A 160 15.47 19.51 12.01
C SER A 160 15.71 18.72 10.72
N LEU A 161 16.67 19.16 9.89
CA LEU A 161 16.96 18.55 8.58
C LEU A 161 17.26 17.06 8.67
N ARG A 162 18.02 16.62 9.68
CA ARG A 162 18.39 15.21 9.86
C ARG A 162 17.16 14.35 10.16
N GLU A 163 16.25 14.80 11.01
CA GLU A 163 14.96 14.12 11.26
C GLU A 163 14.15 14.02 9.97
N ARG A 164 14.12 15.10 9.18
CA ARG A 164 13.33 15.16 7.95
C ARG A 164 13.88 14.25 6.85
N ILE A 165 15.20 14.19 6.67
CA ILE A 165 15.83 13.23 5.76
C ILE A 165 15.53 11.80 6.21
N ARG A 166 15.71 11.48 7.50
CA ARG A 166 15.37 10.15 8.04
C ARG A 166 13.93 9.77 7.79
N PHE A 167 13.00 10.72 7.89
CA PHE A 167 11.59 10.48 7.57
C PHE A 167 11.40 10.02 6.11
N TYR A 168 12.06 10.67 5.16
CA TYR A 168 11.98 10.30 3.74
C TYR A 168 12.75 9.02 3.38
N CYS A 169 13.68 8.57 4.22
CA CYS A 169 14.38 7.28 4.07
C CYS A 169 13.64 6.08 4.70
N ARG A 170 12.52 6.28 5.41
CA ARG A 170 11.72 5.19 6.01
C ARG A 170 11.03 4.26 5.00
N PRO A 171 10.38 4.75 3.93
CA PRO A 171 9.75 3.85 2.97
C PRO A 171 10.81 3.06 2.20
N SER A 172 10.47 1.84 1.79
CA SER A 172 11.30 1.05 0.88
C SER A 172 11.50 1.74 -0.47
N LEU A 173 10.47 2.45 -0.96
CA LEU A 173 10.54 3.22 -2.19
C LEU A 173 9.94 4.62 -1.99
N LEU A 174 10.75 5.65 -2.26
CA LEU A 174 10.31 7.04 -2.32
C LEU A 174 10.19 7.45 -3.80
N ILE A 175 8.99 7.79 -4.23
CA ILE A 175 8.73 8.32 -5.56
C ILE A 175 8.65 9.84 -5.46
N VAL A 176 9.53 10.49 -6.21
CA VAL A 176 9.57 11.94 -6.35
C VAL A 176 9.11 12.27 -7.76
N ASP A 177 7.94 12.91 -7.88
CA ASP A 177 7.36 13.27 -9.18
C ASP A 177 7.36 14.79 -9.37
N GLU A 178 7.37 15.23 -10.61
CA GLU A 178 7.32 16.63 -10.98
C GLU A 178 5.92 16.91 -11.53
N ILE A 179 5.00 17.32 -10.65
CA ILE A 179 3.66 17.79 -11.06
C ILE A 179 3.49 19.21 -10.54
N GLY A 180 3.62 20.18 -11.45
CA GLY A 180 3.28 21.58 -11.18
C GLY A 180 4.11 22.57 -11.99
N TYR A 181 3.52 23.06 -13.08
CA TYR A 181 3.64 24.47 -13.46
C TYR A 181 2.38 25.17 -12.97
#